data_AF-A0A485B523-F1
#
_entry.id   AF-A0A485B523-F1
#
_cell.length_a   1.000
_cell.length_b   1.000
_cell.length_c   1.000
_cell.angle_alpha   90.00
_cell.angle_beta   90.00
_cell.angle_gamma   90.00
#
_symmetry.space_group_name_H-M   'P 1'
#
loop_
_entity.id
_entity.type
_entity.pdbx_description
1 polymer ?
#
loop_
_entity_poly.entity_id
_entity_poly.type
_entity_poly.pdbx_seq_one_letter_code
_entity_poly.pdbx_strand_id
1 'polypeptide(L)'
;MPANWWGWIGRSGAGKSTLLHVLNGTHSATGGEILSYPEVGMPHDVAKLKGRALNAWRSKCGMIFQDFCLVPRLDVLTNVLLGRLSQTSTLKSLFKIFP
;
A
#
# COMPACT_ATOMS: atom_id res chain seq x y z
N MET A 1 10.10 -12.46 12.58
CA MET A 1 10.53 -13.45 11.55
C MET A 1 11.57 -12.82 10.62
N PRO A 2 12.51 -13.56 9.99
CA PRO A 2 13.43 -12.97 9.02
C PRO A 2 12.67 -12.42 7.79
N ALA A 3 13.25 -11.41 7.14
CA ALA A 3 12.67 -10.82 5.93
C ALA A 3 12.74 -11.84 4.77
N ASN A 4 11.59 -12.35 4.35
CA ASN A 4 11.46 -13.30 3.26
C ASN A 4 11.15 -12.57 1.95
N TRP A 5 11.76 -12.99 0.85
CA TRP A 5 11.54 -12.45 -0.49
C TRP A 5 10.78 -13.46 -1.33
N TRP A 6 9.62 -13.05 -1.85
CA TRP A 6 8.78 -13.88 -2.69
C TRP A 6 8.66 -13.24 -4.08
N GLY A 7 8.76 -14.06 -5.13
CA GLY A 7 8.65 -13.63 -6.52
C GLY A 7 7.60 -14.43 -7.27
N TRP A 8 6.81 -13.76 -8.11
CA TRP A 8 5.83 -14.39 -9.00
C TRP A 8 6.17 -14.13 -10.46
N ILE A 9 6.22 -15.20 -11.26
CA ILE A 9 6.51 -15.17 -12.70
C ILE A 9 5.32 -15.76 -13.45
N GLY A 10 4.96 -15.15 -14.58
CA GLY A 10 3.87 -15.61 -15.43
C GLY A 10 3.73 -14.73 -16.67
N ARG A 11 3.02 -15.22 -17.68
CA ARG A 11 2.78 -14.49 -18.95
C ARG A 11 2.16 -13.11 -18.71
N SER A 12 2.35 -12.19 -19.67
CA SER A 12 1.62 -10.91 -19.64
C SER A 12 0.11 -11.17 -19.61
N GLY A 13 -0.63 -10.39 -18.83
CA GLY A 13 -2.07 -10.60 -18.63
C GLY A 13 -2.46 -11.72 -17.64
N ALA A 14 -1.51 -12.47 -17.06
CA ALA A 14 -1.81 -13.52 -16.07
C ALA A 14 -2.35 -13.02 -14.72
N GLY A 15 -2.60 -11.71 -14.55
CA GLY A 15 -3.17 -11.15 -13.32
C GLY A 15 -2.17 -10.83 -12.21
N LYS A 16 -0.85 -10.86 -12.46
CA LYS A 16 0.19 -10.54 -11.45
C LYS A 16 0.00 -9.17 -10.81
N SER A 17 -0.23 -8.13 -11.62
CA SER A 17 -0.48 -6.77 -11.11
C SER A 17 -1.79 -6.73 -10.31
N THR A 18 -2.85 -7.37 -10.82
CA THR A 18 -4.13 -7.49 -10.13
C THR A 18 -3.97 -8.11 -8.74
N LEU A 19 -3.19 -9.20 -8.62
CA LEU A 19 -2.88 -9.84 -7.35
C LEU A 19 -2.20 -8.87 -6.38
N LEU A 20 -1.17 -8.14 -6.83
CA LEU A 20 -0.48 -7.16 -5.99
C LEU A 20 -1.41 -6.03 -5.52
N HIS A 21 -2.30 -5.53 -6.38
CA HIS A 21 -3.28 -4.52 -6.02
C HIS A 21 -4.33 -5.04 -5.03
N VAL A 22 -4.74 -6.29 -5.15
CA VAL A 22 -5.68 -6.94 -4.23
C VAL A 22 -5.01 -7.18 -2.86
N LEU A 23 -3.75 -7.61 -2.83
CA LEU A 23 -2.97 -7.78 -1.59
C LEU A 23 -2.75 -6.46 -0.84
N ASN A 24 -2.42 -5.38 -1.56
CA ASN A 24 -2.32 -4.04 -0.96
C ASN A 24 -3.71 -3.42 -0.66
N GLY A 25 -4.80 -4.09 -1.04
CA GLY A 25 -6.16 -3.59 -0.83
C GLY A 25 -6.49 -2.33 -1.63
N THR A 26 -5.79 -2.05 -2.74
CA THR A 26 -6.15 -0.99 -3.70
C THR A 26 -7.36 -1.41 -4.52
N HIS A 27 -7.44 -2.70 -4.87
CA HIS A 27 -8.64 -3.33 -5.44
C HIS A 27 -9.27 -4.27 -4.41
N SER A 28 -10.59 -4.35 -4.41
CA SER A 28 -11.34 -5.31 -3.60
C SER A 28 -11.29 -6.69 -4.25
N ALA A 29 -11.15 -7.73 -3.44
CA ALA A 29 -11.32 -9.11 -3.89
C ALA A 29 -12.81 -9.39 -4.13
N THR A 30 -13.14 -10.07 -5.23
CA THR A 30 -14.52 -10.52 -5.51
C THR A 30 -14.97 -11.65 -4.59
N GLY A 31 -14.01 -12.44 -4.08
CA GLY A 31 -14.25 -13.55 -3.16
C GLY A 31 -12.93 -14.09 -2.62
N GLY A 32 -13.02 -15.08 -1.73
CA GLY A 32 -11.86 -15.60 -0.98
C GLY A 32 -11.48 -14.72 0.22
N GLU A 33 -10.34 -15.02 0.81
CA GLU A 33 -9.81 -14.33 1.99
C GLU A 33 -8.33 -13.99 1.82
N ILE A 34 -7.88 -12.92 2.47
CA ILE A 34 -6.49 -12.49 2.49
C ILE A 34 -6.07 -12.37 3.94
N LEU A 35 -5.48 -13.43 4.48
CA LEU A 35 -5.13 -13.49 5.89
C LEU A 35 -3.78 -12.82 6.15
N SER A 36 -3.80 -11.78 6.99
CA SER A 36 -2.60 -11.17 7.53
C SER A 36 -2.37 -11.67 8.95
N TYR A 37 -1.15 -12.16 9.21
CA TYR A 37 -0.71 -12.70 10.50
C TYR A 37 0.28 -11.71 11.15
N PRO A 38 -0.19 -10.78 11.99
CA PRO A 38 0.70 -9.86 12.71
C PRO A 38 1.47 -10.59 13.81
N GLU A 39 2.65 -10.07 14.17
CA GLU A 39 3.43 -10.60 15.32
C GLU A 39 2.69 -10.46 16.65
N VAL A 40 1.82 -9.43 16.76
CA VAL A 40 0.98 -9.19 17.93
C VAL A 40 -0.47 -9.02 17.46
N GLY A 41 -1.38 -9.78 18.07
CA GLY A 41 -2.82 -9.75 17.78
C GLY A 41 -3.31 -11.01 17.09
N MET A 42 -4.58 -10.98 16.66
CA MET A 42 -5.20 -12.09 15.93
C MET A 42 -5.05 -11.91 14.42
N PRO A 43 -4.99 -13.01 13.65
CA PRO A 43 -5.08 -12.94 12.20
C PRO A 43 -6.37 -12.25 11.78
N HIS A 44 -6.27 -11.43 10.74
CA HIS A 44 -7.42 -10.69 10.21
C HIS A 44 -7.47 -10.80 8.68
N ASP A 45 -8.68 -10.81 8.17
CA ASP A 45 -8.94 -10.87 6.73
C ASP A 45 -8.92 -9.46 6.14
N VAL A 46 -7.87 -9.18 5.38
CA VAL A 46 -7.65 -7.90 4.69
C VAL A 46 -8.77 -7.62 3.69
N ALA A 47 -9.34 -8.64 3.06
CA ALA A 47 -10.42 -8.48 2.07
C ALA A 47 -11.70 -7.89 2.68
N LYS A 48 -11.89 -8.04 4.00
CA LYS A 48 -13.05 -7.52 4.73
C LYS A 48 -12.81 -6.13 5.34
N LEU A 49 -11.59 -5.60 5.29
CA LEU A 49 -11.26 -4.30 5.90
C LEU A 49 -11.93 -3.14 5.14
N LYS A 50 -12.45 -2.17 5.90
CA LYS A 50 -13.07 -0.95 5.36
C LYS A 50 -12.61 0.30 6.14
N GLY A 51 -12.74 1.46 5.49
CA GLY A 51 -12.52 2.77 6.10
C GLY A 51 -11.15 2.89 6.78
N ARG A 52 -11.15 3.24 8.07
CA ARG A 52 -9.93 3.47 8.86
C ARG A 52 -9.05 2.23 8.98
N ALA A 53 -9.64 1.04 9.08
CA ALA A 53 -8.90 -0.21 9.21
C ALA A 53 -8.15 -0.56 7.91
N LEU A 54 -8.78 -0.33 6.76
CA LEU A 54 -8.13 -0.50 5.44
C LEU A 54 -7.00 0.51 5.23
N ASN A 55 -7.19 1.75 5.66
CA ASN A 55 -6.12 2.76 5.61
C ASN A 55 -4.92 2.39 6.50
N ALA A 56 -5.18 1.80 7.68
CA ALA A 56 -4.13 1.29 8.55
C ALA A 56 -3.36 0.13 7.88
N TRP A 57 -4.04 -0.78 7.18
CA TRP A 57 -3.39 -1.82 6.37
C TRP A 57 -2.50 -1.25 5.28
N ARG A 58 -3.03 -0.33 4.46
CA ARG A 58 -2.28 0.34 3.37
C ARG A 58 -1.05 1.10 3.88
N SER A 59 -1.07 1.59 5.12
CA SER A 59 0.11 2.23 5.73
C SER A 59 1.24 1.26 6.06
N LYS A 60 0.93 -0.04 6.20
CA LYS A 60 1.90 -1.11 6.46
C LYS A 60 2.34 -1.83 5.19
N CYS A 61 1.53 -1.78 4.13
CA CYS A 61 1.81 -2.41 2.84
C CYS A 61 2.25 -1.36 1.81
N GLY A 62 3.56 -1.21 1.60
CA GLY A 62 4.10 -0.34 0.55
C GLY A 62 4.08 -1.02 -0.81
N MET A 63 3.70 -0.29 -1.86
CA MET A 63 3.71 -0.79 -3.24
C MET A 63 4.48 0.17 -4.16
N ILE A 64 5.34 -0.39 -5.00
CA ILE A 64 6.03 0.30 -6.09
C ILE A 64 5.39 -0.15 -7.40
N PHE A 65 4.91 0.81 -8.19
CA PHE A 65 4.20 0.54 -9.45
C PHE A 65 5.17 0.48 -10.63
N GLN A 66 4.78 -0.23 -11.69
CA GLN A 66 5.57 -0.33 -12.93
C GLN A 66 5.66 1.03 -13.62
N ASP A 67 4.53 1.72 -13.74
CA ASP A 67 4.49 3.13 -14.10
C ASP A 67 4.59 3.96 -12.83
N PHE A 68 5.67 4.73 -12.72
CA PHE A 68 5.94 5.56 -11.55
C PHE A 68 4.78 6.54 -11.34
N CYS A 69 3.96 6.29 -10.32
CA CYS A 69 2.83 7.13 -9.92
C CYS A 69 3.30 8.43 -9.24
N LEU A 70 4.23 9.13 -9.87
CA LEU A 70 4.84 10.39 -9.42
C LEU A 70 4.07 11.56 -10.02
N VAL A 71 3.98 12.65 -9.26
CA VAL A 71 3.47 13.92 -9.76
C VAL A 71 4.64 14.65 -10.44
N PRO A 72 4.62 14.82 -11.78
CA PRO A 72 5.79 15.32 -12.52
C PRO A 72 6.17 16.76 -12.17
N ARG A 73 5.22 17.53 -11.64
CA ARG A 73 5.37 18.94 -11.28
C ARG A 73 5.92 19.15 -9.88
N LEU A 74 6.19 18.08 -9.13
CA LEU A 74 6.66 18.14 -7.75
C LEU A 74 8.08 17.61 -7.64
N ASP A 75 8.86 18.20 -6.74
CA ASP A 75 10.20 17.73 -6.42
C ASP A 75 10.16 16.29 -5.89
N VAL A 76 11.27 15.57 -6.05
CA VAL A 76 11.42 14.18 -5.57
C VAL A 76 11.09 14.08 -4.08
N LEU A 77 11.64 14.98 -3.27
CA LEU A 77 11.38 15.03 -1.83
C LEU A 77 9.89 15.20 -1.53
N THR A 78 9.21 16.08 -2.28
CA THR A 78 7.77 16.29 -2.12
C THR A 78 6.99 15.02 -2.48
N ASN A 79 7.32 14.36 -3.60
CA ASN A 79 6.70 13.09 -4.00
C ASN A 79 6.85 11.99 -2.92
N VAL A 80 8.04 11.88 -2.33
CA VAL A 80 8.31 10.91 -1.24
C VAL A 80 7.51 11.23 0.01
N LEU A 81 7.46 12.51 0.39
CA LEU A 81 6.75 12.95 1.60
C LEU A 81 5.22 12.89 1.43
N LEU A 82 4.72 13.05 0.20
CA LEU A 82 3.32 12.77 -0.12
C LEU A 82 2.93 11.33 0.18
N GLY A 83 3.84 10.37 -0.04
CA GLY A 83 3.63 8.96 0.34
C GLY A 83 3.46 8.74 1.85
N ARG A 84 3.92 9.69 2.69
CA ARG A 84 3.78 9.68 4.16
C ARG A 84 2.62 10.54 4.68
N LEU A 85 1.82 11.15 3.79
CA LEU A 85 0.72 12.03 4.17
C LEU A 85 -0.30 11.38 5.11
N SER A 86 -0.51 10.07 5.04
CA SER A 86 -1.45 9.39 5.96
C SER A 86 -1.06 9.52 7.44
N GLN A 87 0.21 9.89 7.72
CA GLN A 87 0.73 10.14 9.07
C GLN A 87 1.10 11.61 9.32
N THR A 88 0.82 12.53 8.38
CA THR A 88 1.22 13.95 8.49
C THR A 88 0.01 14.86 8.45
N SER A 89 -0.06 15.86 9.34
CA SER A 89 -1.17 16.83 9.39
C SER A 89 -1.27 17.60 8.07
N THR A 90 -2.47 17.64 7.47
CA THR A 90 -2.79 18.26 6.18
C THR A 90 -2.29 19.70 6.05
N LEU A 91 -2.30 20.45 7.15
CA LEU A 91 -1.83 21.83 7.21
C LEU A 91 -0.30 21.92 7.06
N LYS A 92 0.48 21.03 7.69
CA LYS A 92 1.95 21.05 7.58
C LYS A 92 2.44 20.70 6.18
N SER A 93 1.74 19.78 5.51
CA SER A 93 2.05 19.40 4.12
C SER A 93 1.67 20.48 3.10
N LEU A 94 0.61 21.25 3.35
CA LEU A 94 0.23 22.40 2.50
C LEU A 94 1.27 23.52 2.58
N PHE A 95 1.85 23.76 3.76
CA PHE A 95 2.87 24.79 3.98
C PHE A 95 4.31 24.32 3.69
N LYS A 96 4.51 23.13 3.09
CA LYS A 96 5.85 22.53 2.84
C LYS A 96 6.77 22.50 4.07
N ILE A 97 6.20 22.49 5.29
CA ILE A 97 6.99 22.39 6.52
C ILE A 97 7.22 20.91 6.79
N PHE A 98 8.26 20.39 6.17
CA PHE A 98 8.80 19.07 6.47
C PHE A 98 9.96 19.24 7.45
N PRO A 99 10.05 18.45 8.54
CA PRO A 99 11.28 18.38 9.31
C PRO A 99 12.42 17.80 8.47
#